data_AF-A0A1F3EXU3-F1
#
_entry.id   AF-A0A1F3EXU3-F1
#
_cell.length_a   1.000
_cell.length_b   1.000
_cell.length_c   1.000
_cell.angle_alpha   90.00
_cell.angle_beta   90.00
_cell.angle_gamma   90.00
#
_symmetry.space_group_name_H-M   'P 1'
#
loop_
_entity.id
_entity.type
_entity.pdbx_description
1 polymer ?
#
loop_
_entity_poly.entity_id
_entity_poly.type
_entity_poly.pdbx_seq_one_letter_code
_entity_poly.pdbx_strand_id
1 'polypeptide(L)'
;MYSELIRWFENHLQPCFWKKHFGVECFGCGMQRSFVELLKGNIIESLKLYPALIPIIFLFSFLFLHVIFKYKNGAFILKISFIFTIIIIVTNFIFKLIYSNNL
;
A
#
# COMPACT_ATOMS: atom_id res chain seq x y z
N MET A 1 4.89 2.56 23.86
CA MET A 1 4.46 3.76 23.09
C MET A 1 3.96 3.38 21.71
N TYR A 2 4.74 2.65 20.90
CA TYR A 2 4.33 2.22 19.56
C TYR A 2 3.25 1.12 19.50
N SER A 3 3.18 0.28 20.54
CA SER A 3 2.16 -0.77 20.69
C SER A 3 0.72 -0.22 20.80
N GLU A 4 0.54 0.93 21.47
CA GLU A 4 -0.74 1.64 21.58
C GLU A 4 -1.23 2.13 20.22
N LEU A 5 -0.31 2.67 19.39
CA LEU A 5 -0.60 3.14 18.05
C LEU A 5 -1.04 2.00 17.13
N ILE A 6 -0.35 0.87 17.17
CA ILE A 6 -0.74 -0.34 16.41
C ILE A 6 -2.14 -0.80 16.81
N ARG A 7 -2.41 -0.91 18.12
CA ARG A 7 -3.73 -1.29 18.64
C ARG A 7 -4.84 -0.34 18.19
N TRP A 8 -4.56 0.97 18.15
CA TRP A 8 -5.52 1.94 17.65
C TRP A 8 -5.88 1.68 16.18
N PHE A 9 -4.88 1.42 15.33
CA PHE A 9 -5.11 1.05 13.93
C PHE A 9 -5.87 -0.26 13.78
N GLU A 10 -5.54 -1.28 14.55
CA GLU A 10 -6.26 -2.57 14.53
C GLU A 10 -7.74 -2.42 14.92
N ASN A 11 -8.03 -1.61 15.93
CA ASN A 11 -9.39 -1.39 16.40
C ASN A 11 -10.20 -0.45 15.50
N HIS A 12 -9.55 0.44 14.74
CA HIS A 12 -10.20 1.37 13.81
C HIS A 12 -10.13 0.94 12.34
N LEU A 13 -9.51 -0.20 12.04
CA LEU A 13 -9.55 -0.82 10.72
C LEU A 13 -10.98 -1.25 10.44
N GLN A 14 -11.68 -0.42 9.65
CA GLN A 14 -13.04 -0.69 9.23
C GLN A 14 -13.10 -2.06 8.54
N PRO A 15 -14.13 -2.88 8.84
CA PRO A 15 -14.35 -4.10 8.09
C PRO A 15 -14.48 -3.73 6.61
N CYS A 16 -13.65 -4.33 5.76
CA CYS A 16 -13.59 -3.98 4.35
C CYS A 16 -14.97 -4.22 3.71
N PHE A 17 -15.70 -3.14 3.40
CA PHE A 17 -17.02 -3.19 2.78
C PHE A 17 -17.00 -4.03 1.50
N TRP A 18 -15.96 -3.84 0.69
CA TRP A 18 -15.74 -4.59 -0.54
C TRP A 18 -15.59 -6.08 -0.30
N LYS A 19 -14.83 -6.49 0.71
CA LYS A 19 -14.67 -7.91 1.05
C LYS A 19 -15.99 -8.52 1.51
N LYS A 20 -16.78 -7.77 2.27
CA LYS A 20 -18.07 -8.23 2.79
C LYS A 20 -19.13 -8.38 1.70
N HIS A 21 -19.19 -7.46 0.73
CA HIS A 21 -20.25 -7.43 -0.29
C HIS A 21 -19.87 -8.10 -1.61
N PHE A 22 -18.58 -8.09 -1.96
CA PHE A 22 -18.08 -8.56 -3.25
C PHE A 22 -17.02 -9.65 -3.12
N GLY A 23 -16.66 -10.09 -1.91
CA GLY A 23 -15.59 -11.07 -1.66
C GLY A 23 -14.16 -10.55 -1.90
N VAL A 24 -14.02 -9.39 -2.56
CA VAL A 24 -12.74 -8.84 -3.02
C VAL A 24 -12.23 -7.76 -2.07
N GLU A 25 -10.93 -7.79 -1.76
CA GLU A 25 -10.28 -6.71 -1.01
C GLU A 25 -10.00 -5.49 -1.91
N CYS A 26 -10.43 -4.30 -1.50
CA CYS A 26 -10.11 -3.07 -2.22
C CYS A 26 -8.65 -2.64 -2.01
N PHE A 27 -8.15 -1.81 -2.93
CA PHE A 27 -6.79 -1.27 -2.90
C PHE A 27 -6.42 -0.61 -1.56
N GLY A 28 -7.38 0.11 -0.96
CA GLY A 28 -7.17 0.87 0.28
C GLY A 28 -7.03 -0.02 1.53
N CYS A 29 -7.93 -0.99 1.71
CA CYS A 29 -7.89 -1.85 2.89
C CYS A 29 -6.65 -2.76 2.90
N GLY A 30 -6.20 -3.22 1.73
CA GLY A 30 -4.95 -3.97 1.60
C GLY A 30 -3.73 -3.14 1.99
N MET A 31 -3.67 -1.87 1.56
CA MET A 31 -2.60 -0.93 1.93
C MET A 31 -2.57 -0.63 3.43
N GLN A 32 -3.73 -0.43 4.07
CA GLN A 32 -3.79 -0.16 5.51
C GLN A 32 -3.28 -1.35 6.33
N ARG A 33 -3.66 -2.58 5.96
CA ARG A 33 -3.20 -3.79 6.64
C ARG A 33 -1.72 -4.07 6.42
N SER A 34 -1.21 -3.91 5.19
CA SER A 34 0.22 -4.07 4.94
C SER A 34 1.03 -3.04 5.73
N PHE A 35 0.55 -1.79 5.82
CA PHE A 35 1.18 -0.78 6.65
C PHE A 35 1.22 -1.16 8.13
N VAL A 36 0.12 -1.70 8.69
CA VAL A 36 0.10 -2.18 10.08
C VAL A 36 1.08 -3.35 10.30
N GLU A 37 1.18 -4.29 9.36
CA GLU A 37 2.16 -5.39 9.46
C GLU A 37 3.60 -4.89 9.33
N LEU A 38 3.85 -3.91 8.46
CA LEU A 38 5.14 -3.24 8.38
C LEU A 38 5.48 -2.56 9.71
N LEU A 39 4.49 -1.90 10.31
CA LEU A 39 4.65 -1.28 11.61
C LEU A 39 5.05 -2.33 12.67
N LYS A 40 4.40 -3.49 12.69
CA LYS A 40 4.76 -4.60 13.61
C LYS A 40 6.15 -5.20 13.37
N GLY A 41 6.84 -4.85 12.29
CA GLY A 41 8.12 -5.43 11.88
C GLY A 41 7.97 -6.67 10.97
N ASN A 42 6.74 -7.03 10.59
CA ASN A 42 6.45 -8.17 9.72
C ASN A 42 6.55 -7.78 8.25
N ILE A 43 7.78 -7.53 7.78
CA ILE A 43 8.05 -7.05 6.41
C ILE A 43 7.53 -8.03 5.35
N ILE A 44 7.71 -9.34 5.60
CA ILE A 44 7.28 -10.40 4.66
C ILE A 44 5.76 -10.41 4.51
N GLU A 45 5.02 -10.35 5.61
CA GLU A 45 3.55 -10.34 5.57
C GLU A 45 3.00 -9.05 4.98
N SER A 46 3.61 -7.90 5.29
CA SER A 46 3.29 -6.64 4.64
C SER A 46 3.42 -6.73 3.11
N LEU A 47 4.52 -7.31 2.61
CA LEU A 47 4.75 -7.47 1.18
C LEU A 47 3.79 -8.46 0.51
N LYS A 48 3.43 -9.55 1.19
CA LYS A 48 2.41 -10.48 0.70
C LYS A 48 1.04 -9.81 0.58
N LEU A 49 0.67 -8.99 1.56
CA LEU A 49 -0.61 -8.29 1.58
C LEU A 49 -0.70 -7.25 0.46
N TYR A 50 0.36 -6.44 0.29
CA TYR A 50 0.41 -5.37 -0.69
C TYR A 50 1.86 -5.04 -1.11
N PRO A 51 2.38 -5.64 -2.19
CA PRO A 51 3.77 -5.45 -2.61
C PRO A 51 4.05 -4.02 -3.07
N ALA A 52 3.02 -3.28 -3.48
CA ALA A 52 3.12 -1.87 -3.85
C ALA A 52 3.40 -0.93 -2.68
N LEU A 53 3.37 -1.41 -1.42
CA LEU A 53 3.63 -0.56 -0.25
C LEU A 53 5.05 0.03 -0.28
N ILE A 54 6.07 -0.76 -0.63
CA ILE A 54 7.46 -0.28 -0.70
C ILE A 54 7.64 0.81 -1.76
N PRO A 55 7.20 0.61 -3.03
CA PRO A 55 7.19 1.66 -4.04
C PRO A 55 6.48 2.93 -3.60
N ILE A 56 5.34 2.81 -2.89
CA ILE A 56 4.59 3.95 -2.34
C ILE A 56 5.41 4.70 -1.30
N ILE A 57 6.00 4.00 -0.33
CA ILE A 57 6.84 4.63 0.71
C ILE A 57 8.02 5.36 0.07
N PHE A 58 8.66 4.74 -0.92
CA PHE A 58 9.74 5.37 -1.68
C PHE A 58 9.26 6.62 -2.41
N LEU A 59 8.11 6.55 -3.10
CA LEU A 59 7.53 7.66 -3.83
C LEU A 59 7.24 8.85 -2.91
N PHE A 60 6.58 8.62 -1.77
CA PHE A 60 6.27 9.69 -0.82
C PHE A 60 7.52 10.26 -0.16
N SER A 61 8.50 9.43 0.17
CA SER A 61 9.78 9.89 0.73
C SER A 61 10.53 10.75 -0.28
N PHE A 62 10.65 10.28 -1.52
CA PHE A 62 11.31 11.01 -2.59
C PHE A 62 10.56 12.30 -2.97
N LEU A 63 9.22 12.29 -2.90
CA LEU A 63 8.41 13.49 -3.08
C LEU A 63 8.75 14.54 -2.03
N PHE A 64 8.81 14.16 -0.75
CA PHE A 64 9.16 15.07 0.34
C PHE A 64 10.56 15.66 0.15
N LEU A 65 11.55 14.82 -0.18
CA LEU A 65 12.90 15.27 -0.49
C LEU A 65 12.93 16.20 -1.72
N HIS A 66 12.19 15.88 -2.78
CA HIS A 66 12.14 16.71 -3.98
C HIS A 66 11.52 18.09 -3.73
N VAL A 67 10.50 18.19 -2.87
CA VAL A 67 9.89 19.47 -2.48
C VAL A 67 10.91 20.36 -1.74
N ILE A 68 11.74 19.77 -0.87
CA ILE A 68 12.75 20.50 -0.09
C ILE A 68 13.96 20.88 -0.96
N PHE A 69 14.53 19.91 -1.67
CA PHE A 69 15.81 20.08 -2.39
C PHE A 69 15.64 20.51 -3.85
N LYS A 70 14.41 20.54 -4.39
CA LYS A 70 14.07 20.97 -5.76
C LYS A 70 14.98 20.37 -6.83
N TYR A 71 15.21 19.05 -6.77
CA TYR A 71 16.06 18.35 -7.75
C TYR A 71 15.65 18.63 -9.20
N LYS A 72 16.62 18.99 -10.05
CA LYS A 72 16.39 19.39 -11.45
C LYS A 72 15.58 18.38 -12.27
N ASN A 73 15.79 17.07 -12.04
CA ASN A 73 15.09 15.98 -12.72
C ASN A 73 14.14 15.20 -11.77
N GLY A 74 13.88 15.70 -10.57
CA GLY A 74 13.11 14.98 -9.56
C GLY A 74 11.65 14.72 -9.98
N ALA A 75 11.02 15.67 -10.67
CA ALA A 75 9.67 15.49 -11.21
C ALA A 75 9.57 14.35 -12.26
N PHE A 76 10.64 14.12 -13.04
CA PHE A 76 10.67 13.03 -14.02
C PHE A 76 10.78 11.67 -13.32
N ILE A 77 11.67 11.56 -12.33
CA ILE A 77 11.84 10.35 -11.52
C ILE A 77 10.54 10.03 -10.77
N LEU A 78 9.91 11.04 -10.16
CA LEU A 78 8.61 10.89 -9.49
C LEU A 78 7.54 10.33 -10.42
N LYS A 79 7.43 10.86 -11.65
CA LYS A 79 6.46 10.35 -12.63
C LYS A 79 6.71 8.88 -12.97
N ILE A 80 7.97 8.50 -13.22
CA ILE A 80 8.31 7.10 -13.52
C ILE A 80 7.96 6.20 -12.34
N SER A 81 8.39 6.57 -11.13
CA SER A 81 8.09 5.82 -9.91
C SER A 81 6.58 5.69 -9.66
N PHE A 82 5.81 6.74 -9.96
CA PHE A 82 4.36 6.74 -9.81
C PHE A 82 3.68 5.78 -10.80
N ILE A 83 4.07 5.83 -12.08
CA ILE A 83 3.56 4.92 -13.11
C ILE A 83 3.89 3.47 -12.75
N PHE A 84 5.13 3.21 -12.36
CA PHE A 84 5.56 1.87 -11.93
C PHE A 84 4.75 1.36 -10.73
N THR A 85 4.51 2.22 -9.75
CA THR A 85 3.69 1.91 -8.57
C THR A 85 2.27 1.54 -8.98
N ILE A 86 1.62 2.35 -9.84
CA ILE A 86 0.26 2.06 -10.32
C ILE A 86 0.18 0.71 -11.04
N ILE A 87 1.17 0.40 -11.90
CA ILE A 87 1.19 -0.87 -12.63
C ILE A 87 1.19 -2.05 -11.65
N ILE A 88 1.99 -1.99 -10.58
CA ILE A 88 2.02 -3.05 -9.54
C ILE A 88 0.67 -3.16 -8.83
N ILE A 89 0.08 -2.03 -8.46
CA ILE A 89 -1.21 -1.98 -7.76
C ILE A 89 -2.31 -2.63 -8.61
N VAL A 90 -2.41 -2.22 -9.88
CA VAL A 90 -3.42 -2.72 -10.81
C VAL A 90 -3.21 -4.20 -11.09
N THR A 91 -1.97 -4.62 -11.35
CA THR A 91 -1.63 -6.03 -11.57
C THR A 91 -2.02 -6.88 -10.36
N ASN A 92 -1.64 -6.48 -9.15
CA ASN A 92 -1.97 -7.20 -7.92
C ASN A 92 -3.50 -7.31 -7.71
N PHE A 93 -4.22 -6.23 -7.99
CA PHE A 93 -5.68 -6.23 -7.87
C PHE A 93 -6.36 -7.11 -8.91
N ILE A 94 -5.91 -7.10 -10.17
CA ILE A 94 -6.43 -8.01 -11.20
C ILE A 94 -6.18 -9.47 -10.79
N PHE A 95 -4.98 -9.80 -10.30
CA PHE A 95 -4.68 -11.14 -9.78
C PHE A 95 -5.60 -11.54 -8.62
N LYS A 96 -5.79 -10.65 -7.64
CA LYS A 96 -6.72 -10.91 -6.52
C LYS A 96 -8.17 -11.01 -6.98
N LEU A 97 -8.59 -10.20 -7.96
CA LEU A 97 -9.95 -10.21 -8.50
C LEU A 97 -10.25 -11.53 -9.23
N ILE A 98 -9.33 -12.00 -10.06
CA ILE A 98 -9.47 -13.28 -10.79
C ILE A 98 -9.49 -14.45 -9.80
N TYR A 99 -8.55 -14.47 -8.84
CA TYR A 99 -8.48 -15.55 -7.85
C TYR A 99 -9.69 -15.56 -6.91
N SER A 100 -10.19 -14.38 -6.51
CA SER A 100 -11.34 -14.24 -5.62
C SER A 100 -12.69 -14.50 -6.29
N ASN A 101 -12.81 -14.33 -7.61
CA ASN A 101 -14.03 -14.65 -8.37
C ASN A 101 -14.14 -16.14 -8.75
N ASN A 102 -13.08 -16.94 -8.52
CA ASN A 102 -13.03 -18.36 -8.87
C ASN A 102 -13.29 -19.29 -7.66
N LEU A 103 -13.88 -18.73 -6.60
CA LEU A 103 -14.33 -19.36 -5.35
C LEU A 103 -15.79 -18.96 -5.14
#